data_AF-A0A843SVX4-F1
#
_entry.id   AF-A0A843SVX4-F1
#
_cell.length_a   1.000
_cell.length_b   1.000
_cell.length_c   1.000
_cell.angle_alpha   90.00
_cell.angle_beta   90.00
_cell.angle_gamma   90.00
#
_symmetry.space_group_name_H-M   'P 1'
#
loop_
_entity.id
_entity.type
_entity.pdbx_description
1 polymer ?
#
loop_
_entity_poly.entity_id
_entity_poly.type
_entity_poly.pdbx_seq_one_letter_code
_entity_poly.pdbx_strand_id
1 'polypeptide(L)' 'MTAAISSRVTVFVCCGTILAGAAAPAAAQRVTLAQLGSLTGPAELVRVQDGRAYVASGRTLTIWDVSSPV' A
#
# COMPACT_ATOMS: atom_id res chain seq x y z
N MET A 1 16.24 -22.48 53.66
CA MET A 1 15.32 -23.63 53.60
C MET A 1 13.97 -23.09 53.13
N THR A 2 13.81 -22.93 51.81
CA THR A 2 13.12 -23.82 50.85
C THR A 2 11.62 -23.52 50.74
N ALA A 3 11.18 -23.46 49.47
CA ALA A 3 9.96 -22.86 48.94
C ALA A 3 8.66 -23.64 49.20
N ALA A 4 7.52 -23.02 48.88
CA ALA A 4 6.60 -23.57 47.87
C ALA A 4 5.48 -22.58 47.51
N ILE A 5 5.38 -22.29 46.21
CA ILE A 5 4.27 -21.65 45.52
C ILE A 5 3.15 -22.70 45.38
N SER A 6 1.91 -22.39 45.76
CA SER A 6 0.74 -23.23 45.54
C SER A 6 -0.45 -22.32 45.20
N SER A 7 -0.72 -22.09 43.91
CA SER A 7 -1.53 -22.95 43.04
C SER A 7 -2.95 -23.16 43.57
N ARG A 8 -3.75 -22.10 43.48
CA ARG A 8 -5.20 -22.23 43.32
C ARG A 8 -5.55 -21.63 41.97
N VAL A 9 -5.35 -22.49 40.98
CA VAL A 9 -5.91 -22.47 39.63
C VAL A 9 -7.33 -21.90 39.67
N THR A 10 -7.46 -20.59 39.45
CA THR A 10 -8.73 -19.98 39.10
C THR A 10 -8.98 -20.39 37.65
N VAL A 11 -9.70 -21.50 37.53
CA VAL A 11 -10.45 -21.87 36.34
C VAL A 11 -11.37 -20.69 36.01
N PHE A 12 -10.91 -19.79 35.13
CA PHE A 12 -11.80 -19.02 34.29
C PHE A 12 -11.42 -19.35 32.85
N VAL A 13 -12.07 -20.43 32.40
CA VAL A 13 -12.25 -20.81 31.01
C VAL A 13 -12.79 -19.58 30.26
N CYS A 14 -11.90 -18.75 29.74
CA CYS A 14 -12.16 -17.91 28.56
C CYS A 14 -11.70 -18.68 27.33
N CYS A 15 -12.22 -19.90 27.20
CA CYS A 15 -12.17 -20.67 25.97
C CYS A 15 -13.23 -20.10 25.03
N GLY A 16 -12.78 -19.50 23.93
CA GLY A 16 -13.59 -19.44 22.71
C GLY A 16 -14.46 -18.22 22.52
N THR A 17 -13.87 -17.03 22.45
CA THR A 17 -14.40 -15.98 21.56
C THR A 17 -13.31 -15.60 20.57
N ILE A 18 -13.06 -16.49 19.61
CA ILE A 18 -12.43 -16.09 18.35
C ILE A 18 -13.49 -15.19 17.69
N LEU A 19 -13.34 -13.87 17.81
CA LEU A 19 -14.04 -12.95 16.94
C LEU A 19 -13.54 -13.25 15.53
N ALA A 20 -14.28 -14.08 14.80
CA ALA A 20 -14.15 -14.21 13.37
C ALA A 20 -14.58 -12.88 12.77
N GLY A 21 -13.64 -11.93 12.72
CA GLY A 21 -13.80 -10.71 11.96
C GLY A 21 -14.03 -11.11 10.52
N ALA A 22 -15.27 -10.98 10.03
CA ALA A 22 -15.56 -11.12 8.62
C ALA A 22 -14.67 -10.09 7.90
N ALA A 23 -13.66 -10.57 7.18
CA ALA A 23 -12.87 -9.72 6.30
C ALA A 23 -13.84 -9.15 5.26
N ALA A 24 -14.22 -7.88 5.42
CA ALA A 24 -15.01 -7.20 4.42
C ALA A 24 -14.26 -7.29 3.08
N PRO A 25 -14.95 -7.56 1.96
CA PRO A 25 -14.28 -7.57 0.68
C PRO A 25 -13.66 -6.19 0.46
N ALA A 26 -12.35 -6.14 0.25
CA ALA A 26 -11.69 -4.91 -0.13
C ALA A 26 -12.31 -4.45 -1.45
N ALA A 27 -12.88 -3.25 -1.47
CA ALA A 27 -13.34 -2.65 -2.70
C ALA A 27 -12.11 -2.38 -3.58
N ALA A 28 -11.89 -3.23 -4.59
CA ALA A 28 -10.85 -3.01 -5.59
C ALA A 28 -11.29 -1.84 -6.46
N GLN A 29 -10.65 -0.68 -6.29
CA GLN A 29 -10.91 0.46 -7.13
C GLN A 29 -10.36 0.18 -8.53
N ARG A 30 -11.25 0.17 -9.54
CA ARG A 30 -10.83 0.11 -10.94
C ARG A 30 -10.24 1.46 -11.32
N VAL A 31 -8.95 1.46 -11.63
CA VAL A 31 -8.25 2.59 -12.24
C VAL A 31 -8.07 2.27 -13.72
N THR A 32 -8.66 3.09 -14.58
CA THR A 32 -8.39 3.05 -16.02
C THR A 32 -7.22 3.98 -16.30
N LEU A 33 -6.22 3.47 -17.01
CA LEU A 33 -5.04 4.25 -17.40
C LEU A 33 -5.08 4.50 -18.90
N ALA A 34 -4.91 5.75 -19.29
CA ALA A 34 -4.66 6.13 -20.67
C ALA A 34 -3.14 6.31 -20.88
N GLN A 35 -2.60 5.70 -21.92
CA GLN A 35 -1.20 5.86 -22.26
C GLN A 35 -0.98 7.19 -23.00
N LEU A 36 -0.19 8.08 -22.41
CA LEU A 36 0.15 9.38 -23.01
C LEU A 36 1.40 9.33 -23.89
N GLY A 37 2.24 8.31 -23.71
CA GLY A 37 3.49 8.15 -24.46
C GLY A 37 4.34 6.99 -23.98
N SER A 38 5.56 6.90 -24.52
CA SER A 38 6.59 5.97 -24.09
C SER A 38 7.94 6.67 -24.05
N LEU A 39 8.83 6.17 -23.20
CA LEU A 39 10.22 6.61 -23.10
C LEU A 39 11.13 5.48 -23.58
N THR A 40 12.19 5.86 -24.29
CA THR A 40 13.24 4.92 -24.68
C THR A 40 14.27 4.85 -23.55
N GLY A 41 14.27 3.73 -22.81
CA GLY A 41 15.21 3.49 -21.72
C GLY A 41 14.62 3.73 -20.33
N PRO A 42 15.45 3.60 -19.27
CA PRO A 42 15.00 3.71 -17.90
C PRO A 42 14.70 5.17 -17.53
N ALA A 43 13.61 5.40 -16.79
CA ALA A 43 13.39 6.66 -16.10
C ALA A 43 14.23 6.71 -14.83
N GLU A 44 15.06 7.74 -14.69
CA GLU A 44 15.90 7.97 -13.50
C GLU A 44 15.12 8.73 -12.43
N LEU A 45 14.29 9.67 -12.87
CA LEU A 45 13.47 10.48 -11.98
C LEU A 45 12.13 10.80 -12.63
N VAL A 46 11.06 10.63 -11.86
CA VAL A 46 9.70 11.04 -12.22
C VAL A 46 9.18 11.97 -11.13
N ARG A 47 8.72 13.16 -11.53
CA ARG A 47 8.00 14.09 -10.64
C ARG A 47 6.70 14.51 -11.31
N VAL A 48 5.61 14.45 -10.56
CA VAL A 48 4.32 14.99 -11.00
C VAL A 48 4.02 16.23 -10.17
N GLN A 49 3.77 17.34 -10.85
CA GLN A 49 3.44 18.60 -10.21
C GLN A 49 2.58 19.45 -11.15
N ASP A 50 1.55 20.10 -10.61
CA ASP A 50 0.69 21.06 -11.34
C ASP A 50 0.15 20.52 -12.68
N GLY A 51 -0.28 19.25 -12.68
CA GLY A 51 -0.82 18.60 -13.87
C GLY A 51 0.23 18.26 -14.93
N ARG A 52 1.52 18.27 -14.60
CA ARG A 52 2.62 17.88 -15.50
C ARG A 52 3.45 16.78 -14.91
N ALA A 53 3.82 15.82 -15.74
CA ALA A 53 4.80 14.80 -15.41
C ALA A 53 6.15 15.18 -16.03
N TYR A 54 7.17 15.31 -15.19
CA TYR A 54 8.55 15.58 -15.56
C TYR A 54 9.32 14.27 -15.43
N VAL A 55 9.90 13.80 -16.53
CA VAL A 55 10.67 12.54 -16.54
C VAL A 55 12.08 12.79 -17.06
N ALA A 56 13.07 12.49 -16.22
CA ALA A 56 14.48 12.51 -16.59
C ALA A 56 14.93 11.12 -17.04
N SER A 57 15.61 11.09 -18.18
CA SER A 57 16.24 9.89 -18.74
C SER A 57 17.57 10.29 -19.37
N GLY A 58 18.67 10.06 -18.66
CA GLY A 58 20.03 10.43 -19.03
C GLY A 58 20.17 11.95 -19.17
N ARG A 59 20.33 12.42 -20.40
CA ARG A 59 20.48 13.85 -20.73
C ARG A 59 19.22 14.47 -21.31
N THR A 60 18.11 13.72 -21.31
CA THR A 60 16.84 14.15 -21.87
C THR A 60 15.82 14.37 -20.75
N LEU A 61 15.17 15.52 -20.77
CA LEU A 61 14.00 15.81 -19.95
C LEU A 61 12.76 15.79 -20.84
N THR A 62 11.82 14.89 -20.55
CA THR A 62 10.53 14.81 -21.23
C THR A 62 9.44 15.30 -20.30
N ILE A 63 8.54 16.15 -20.81
CA ILE A 63 7.44 16.73 -20.04
C ILE A 63 6.14 16.33 -20.72
N TRP A 64 5.24 15.70 -19.97
CA TRP A 64 3.89 15.40 -20.42
C TRP A 64 2.85 16.20 -19.64
N ASP A 65 1.82 16.65 -20.35
CA ASP A 65 0.62 17.18 -19.72
C ASP A 65 -0.26 16.00 -19.26
N VAL A 66 -0.50 15.93 -17.96
CA VAL A 66 -1.35 14.93 -17.30
C VAL A 66 -2.56 15.57 -16.63
N SER A 67 -2.80 16.87 -16.88
CA SER A 67 -3.91 17.63 -16.29
C SER A 67 -5.28 17.19 -16.84
N SER A 68 -5.29 16.67 -18.06
CA SER A 68 -6.50 16.26 -18.77
C SER A 68 -6.49 14.74 -18.95
N PRO A 69 -7.13 13.98 -18.06
CA PRO A 69 -7.32 12.56 -18.28
C PRO A 69 -8.24 12.35 -19.50
N VAL A 70 -7.79 11.56 -20.47
CA VAL A 70 -8.59 11.11 -21.62
C VAL A 70 -9.38 9.85 -21.28
#